data_AF-A0A9P8FTM3-F1
#
_entry.id   AF-A0A9P8FTM3-F1
#
_cell.length_a   1.000
_cell.length_b   1.000
_cell.length_c   1.000
_cell.angle_alpha   90.00
_cell.angle_beta   90.00
_cell.angle_gamma   90.00
#
_symmetry.space_group_name_H-M   'P 1'
#
loop_
_entity.id
_entity.type
_entity.pdbx_description
1 polymer ?
#
loop_
_entity_poly.entity_id
_entity_poly.type
_entity_poly.pdbx_seq_one_letter_code
_entity_poly.pdbx_strand_id
1 'polypeptide(L)'
;MGFRISSYTLIKSVSLAHITAAYLLLYRPQVLAEQNVVVILGESMQVPATSAFSKPTEITALASIFMAFLGVSDLIAASLPERSCLEYWSNVLPFRLFMLFAGTGFIYLTRGDDTTTSTLRALKGDSNPLDLVKNSFVFTFMFMETLHWFWVFVAMKEDRREWMVREATAQLREEEEKKFRITVPAVSATTFCTQALISVHEVDMTLTTFNKMNRNTAQHAQSLPEAGSAGHSKSSATNEYWSVRNLVKSVLQTTSQSSAICNNQYNSIVSA
;
A
#
# COMPACT_ATOMS: atom_id res chain seq x y z
N MET A 1 -20.47 -6.82 3.05
CA MET A 1 -19.26 -6.52 3.83
C MET A 1 -18.97 -7.74 4.69
N GLY A 2 -18.11 -8.65 4.21
CA GLY A 2 -17.77 -9.87 4.96
C GLY A 2 -16.84 -9.52 6.12
N PHE A 3 -17.10 -10.10 7.29
CA PHE A 3 -16.22 -10.04 8.45
C PHE A 3 -14.85 -10.64 8.07
N ARG A 4 -13.86 -9.79 7.79
CA ARG A 4 -12.49 -10.24 7.47
C ARG A 4 -11.70 -10.34 8.76
N ILE A 5 -11.24 -11.54 9.04
CA ILE A 5 -10.41 -11.82 10.22
C ILE A 5 -8.97 -11.56 9.79
N SER A 6 -8.36 -10.52 10.37
CA SER A 6 -6.96 -10.20 10.13
C SER A 6 -6.05 -11.33 10.60
N SER A 7 -4.97 -11.61 9.86
CA SER A 7 -3.96 -12.60 10.26
C SER A 7 -3.39 -12.33 11.66
N TYR A 8 -3.22 -11.05 12.04
CA TYR A 8 -2.75 -10.64 13.37
C TYR A 8 -3.70 -11.09 14.49
N THR A 9 -5.00 -10.98 14.26
CA THR A 9 -6.01 -11.41 15.22
C THR A 9 -5.96 -12.93 15.40
N LEU A 10 -5.77 -13.67 14.30
CA LEU A 10 -5.61 -15.13 14.36
C LEU A 10 -4.35 -15.54 15.13
N ILE A 11 -3.20 -14.89 14.87
CA ILE A 11 -1.96 -15.20 15.58
C ILE A 11 -2.09 -14.86 17.07
N LYS A 12 -2.62 -13.68 17.43
CA LYS A 12 -2.85 -13.32 18.83
C LYS A 12 -3.82 -14.27 19.53
N SER A 13 -4.88 -14.68 18.84
CA SER A 13 -5.87 -15.62 19.40
C SER A 13 -5.23 -16.98 19.70
N VAL A 14 -4.38 -17.50 18.83
CA VAL A 14 -3.71 -18.79 19.05
C VAL A 14 -2.64 -18.68 20.11
N SER A 15 -1.90 -17.57 20.18
CA SER A 15 -0.95 -17.32 21.26
C SER A 15 -1.64 -17.31 22.64
N LEU A 16 -2.80 -16.64 22.75
CA LEU A 16 -3.61 -16.66 23.96
C LEU A 16 -4.15 -18.06 24.27
N ALA A 17 -4.56 -18.81 23.24
CA ALA A 17 -4.98 -20.20 23.39
C ALA A 17 -3.84 -21.09 23.91
N HIS A 18 -2.60 -20.92 23.43
CA HIS A 18 -1.41 -21.63 23.92
C HIS A 18 -1.12 -21.33 25.39
N ILE A 19 -1.16 -20.06 25.78
CA ILE A 19 -0.97 -19.63 27.17
C ILE A 19 -2.06 -20.22 28.07
N THR A 20 -3.31 -20.23 27.59
CA THR A 20 -4.44 -20.83 28.30
C THR A 20 -4.29 -22.35 28.42
N ALA A 21 -3.88 -23.02 27.34
CA ALA A 21 -3.61 -24.46 27.34
C ALA A 21 -2.46 -24.82 28.28
N ALA A 22 -1.40 -24.00 28.35
CA ALA A 22 -0.32 -24.16 29.32
C ALA A 22 -0.84 -24.09 30.77
N TYR A 23 -1.67 -23.09 31.07
CA TYR A 23 -2.31 -22.98 32.39
C TYR A 23 -3.16 -24.22 32.71
N LEU A 24 -3.99 -24.68 31.78
CA LEU A 24 -4.84 -25.85 31.98
C LEU A 24 -4.03 -27.14 32.15
N LEU A 25 -2.96 -27.33 31.38
CA LEU A 25 -2.08 -28.50 31.52
C LEU A 25 -1.38 -28.56 32.89
N LEU A 26 -1.08 -27.41 33.49
CA LEU A 26 -0.42 -27.33 34.79
C LEU A 26 -1.39 -27.60 35.96
N TYR A 27 -2.60 -27.05 35.90
CA TYR A 27 -3.54 -27.12 37.04
C TYR A 27 -4.58 -28.23 36.92
N ARG A 28 -5.12 -28.49 35.72
CA ARG A 28 -6.21 -29.46 35.48
C ARG A 28 -6.14 -30.04 34.06
N PRO A 29 -5.14 -30.91 33.75
CA PRO A 29 -4.97 -31.47 32.41
C PRO A 29 -6.17 -32.30 31.93
N GLN A 30 -6.95 -32.84 32.87
CA GLN A 30 -8.16 -33.63 32.58
C GLN A 30 -9.19 -32.84 31.75
N VAL A 31 -9.32 -31.53 31.98
CA VAL A 31 -10.28 -30.68 31.25
C VAL A 31 -9.96 -30.65 29.76
N LEU A 32 -8.69 -30.78 29.37
CA LEU A 32 -8.26 -30.79 27.98
C LEU A 32 -8.42 -32.17 27.33
N ALA A 33 -8.18 -33.24 28.09
CA ALA A 33 -8.34 -34.61 27.60
C ALA A 33 -9.82 -34.99 27.36
N GLU A 34 -10.73 -34.42 28.14
CA GLU A 34 -12.18 -34.70 28.07
C GLU A 34 -12.93 -33.80 27.09
N GLN A 35 -12.24 -32.96 26.31
CA GLN A 35 -12.91 -32.14 25.30
C GLN A 35 -13.49 -33.04 24.20
N ASN A 36 -14.76 -32.79 23.82
CA ASN A 36 -15.46 -33.54 22.77
C ASN A 36 -14.63 -33.64 21.48
N VAL A 37 -13.94 -32.56 21.10
CA VAL A 37 -13.08 -32.56 19.89
C VAL A 37 -11.91 -33.53 19.99
N VAL A 38 -11.31 -33.67 21.17
CA VAL A 38 -10.17 -34.58 21.41
C VAL A 38 -10.65 -36.03 21.39
N VAL A 39 -11.77 -36.31 22.04
CA VAL A 39 -12.35 -37.66 22.09
C VAL A 39 -12.81 -38.10 20.70
N ILE A 40 -13.63 -37.29 20.02
CA ILE A 40 -14.18 -37.63 18.70
C ILE A 40 -13.05 -37.80 17.68
N LEU A 41 -12.07 -36.89 17.65
CA LEU A 41 -10.99 -36.98 16.67
C LEU A 41 -10.02 -38.12 17.01
N GLY A 42 -9.73 -38.35 18.30
CA GLY A 42 -8.92 -39.46 18.77
C GLY A 42 -9.53 -40.81 18.42
N GLU A 43 -10.82 -41.00 18.69
CA GLU A 43 -11.57 -42.22 18.34
C GLU A 43 -11.68 -42.40 16.82
N SER A 44 -11.95 -41.31 16.08
CA SER A 44 -12.01 -41.34 14.60
C SER A 44 -10.68 -41.78 13.99
N MET A 45 -9.57 -41.38 14.61
CA MET A 45 -8.22 -41.76 14.18
C MET A 45 -7.71 -43.02 14.87
N GLN A 46 -8.54 -43.68 15.68
CA GLN A 46 -8.22 -44.89 16.43
C GLN A 46 -6.92 -44.77 17.25
N VAL A 47 -6.66 -43.58 17.79
CA VAL A 47 -5.53 -43.33 18.71
C VAL A 47 -6.06 -43.46 20.13
N PRO A 48 -5.48 -44.33 20.97
CA PRO A 48 -6.01 -44.56 22.31
C PRO A 48 -5.94 -43.29 23.18
N ALA A 49 -7.01 -43.05 23.94
CA ALA A 49 -7.01 -42.08 25.01
C ALA A 49 -6.21 -42.66 26.18
N THR A 50 -5.05 -42.05 26.50
CA THR A 50 -4.27 -42.53 27.65
C THR A 50 -4.73 -41.81 28.92
N SER A 51 -4.74 -42.54 30.04
CA SER A 51 -5.03 -41.99 31.36
C SER A 51 -3.92 -41.06 31.90
N ALA A 52 -2.86 -40.80 31.13
CA ALA A 52 -1.72 -39.98 31.52
C ALA A 52 -2.08 -38.51 31.82
N PHE A 53 -3.25 -38.05 31.35
CA PHE A 53 -3.76 -36.69 31.60
C PHE A 53 -4.79 -36.62 32.75
N SER A 54 -5.02 -37.72 33.48
CA SER A 54 -5.93 -37.74 34.65
C SER A 54 -5.38 -36.98 35.86
N LYS A 55 -4.05 -36.86 35.97
CA LYS A 55 -3.36 -36.13 37.03
C LYS A 55 -2.24 -35.29 36.43
N PRO A 56 -1.90 -34.13 37.03
CA PRO A 56 -0.69 -33.41 36.67
C PRO A 56 0.53 -34.32 36.86
N THR A 57 1.28 -34.54 35.79
CA THR A 57 2.54 -35.30 35.81
C THR A 57 3.71 -34.39 35.44
N GLU A 58 4.94 -34.85 35.64
CA GLU A 58 6.15 -34.11 35.26
C GLU A 58 6.15 -33.73 33.77
N ILE A 59 5.54 -34.58 32.94
CA ILE A 59 5.51 -34.41 31.48
C ILE A 59 4.47 -33.38 31.07
N THR A 60 3.31 -33.34 31.74
CA THR A 60 2.33 -32.27 31.50
C THR A 60 2.86 -30.92 31.99
N ALA A 61 3.66 -30.91 33.06
CA ALA A 61 4.35 -29.72 33.53
C ALA A 61 5.40 -29.24 32.51
N LEU A 62 6.25 -30.13 32.00
CA LEU A 62 7.22 -29.80 30.96
C LEU A 62 6.52 -29.31 29.67
N ALA A 63 5.47 -29.99 29.24
CA ALA A 63 4.67 -29.59 28.09
C ALA A 63 4.02 -28.21 28.30
N SER A 64 3.56 -27.90 29.52
CA SER A 64 3.01 -26.58 29.85
C SER A 64 4.05 -25.46 29.70
N ILE A 65 5.31 -25.71 30.09
CA ILE A 65 6.40 -24.74 29.94
C ILE A 65 6.68 -24.50 28.45
N PHE A 66 6.77 -25.57 27.65
CA PHE A 66 6.95 -25.44 26.19
C PHE A 66 5.79 -24.67 25.54
N MET A 67 4.55 -24.98 25.92
CA MET A 67 3.35 -24.30 25.43
C MET A 67 3.31 -22.83 25.82
N ALA A 68 3.70 -22.50 27.06
CA ALA A 68 3.79 -21.11 27.51
C ALA A 68 4.88 -20.35 26.75
N PHE A 69 6.05 -20.98 26.55
CA PHE A 69 7.13 -20.39 25.78
C PHE A 69 6.74 -20.14 24.33
N LEU A 70 6.10 -21.11 23.67
CA LEU A 70 5.55 -20.96 22.33
C LEU A 70 4.51 -19.85 22.26
N GLY A 71 3.55 -19.82 23.18
CA GLY A 71 2.51 -18.79 23.22
C GLY A 71 3.07 -17.39 23.41
N VAL A 72 4.04 -17.21 24.32
CA VAL A 72 4.70 -15.91 24.57
C VAL A 72 5.57 -15.51 23.38
N SER A 73 6.34 -16.43 22.81
CA SER A 73 7.18 -16.15 21.63
C SER A 73 6.34 -15.72 20.43
N ASP A 74 5.24 -16.42 20.16
CA ASP A 74 4.31 -16.10 19.09
C ASP A 74 3.62 -14.73 19.32
N LEU A 75 3.29 -14.42 20.59
CA LEU A 75 2.68 -13.14 20.95
C LEU A 75 3.66 -11.96 20.76
N ILE A 76 4.93 -12.15 21.11
CA ILE A 76 5.99 -11.15 20.88
C ILE A 76 6.18 -10.95 19.37
N ALA A 77 6.25 -12.03 18.58
CA ALA A 77 6.36 -11.93 17.13
C ALA A 77 5.14 -11.22 16.51
N ALA A 78 3.93 -11.44 17.05
CA ALA A 78 2.71 -10.74 16.63
C ALA A 78 2.63 -9.27 17.08
N SER A 79 3.54 -8.82 17.95
CA SER A 79 3.66 -7.42 18.38
C SER A 79 4.53 -6.57 17.45
N LEU A 80 5.21 -7.20 16.48
CA LEU A 80 6.03 -6.50 15.50
C LEU A 80 5.18 -5.62 14.55
N PRO A 81 5.77 -4.54 13.99
CA PRO A 81 5.13 -3.75 12.94
C PRO A 81 4.67 -4.60 11.77
N GLU A 82 3.62 -4.16 11.09
CA GLU A 82 2.90 -4.96 10.09
C GLU A 82 3.84 -5.58 9.03
N ARG A 83 4.69 -4.76 8.41
CA ARG A 83 5.64 -5.20 7.38
C ARG A 83 6.61 -6.29 7.89
N SER A 84 7.26 -6.04 9.03
CA SER A 84 8.24 -6.96 9.60
C SER A 84 7.60 -8.27 10.07
N CYS A 85 6.39 -8.19 10.60
CA CYS A 85 5.61 -9.36 11.00
C CYS A 85 5.26 -10.24 9.79
N LEU A 86 4.78 -9.66 8.69
CA LEU A 86 4.45 -10.41 7.47
C LEU A 86 5.68 -11.09 6.86
N GLU A 87 6.84 -10.42 6.85
CA GLU A 87 8.09 -10.97 6.35
C GLU A 87 8.60 -12.12 7.22
N TYR A 88 8.62 -11.92 8.55
CA TYR A 88 9.04 -12.94 9.52
C TYR A 88 8.18 -14.20 9.40
N TRP A 89 6.86 -14.05 9.52
CA TRP A 89 5.95 -15.18 9.52
C TRP A 89 5.86 -15.84 8.14
N SER A 90 6.02 -15.11 7.04
CA SER A 90 6.06 -15.72 5.70
C SER A 90 7.23 -16.68 5.52
N ASN A 91 8.34 -16.46 6.22
CA ASN A 91 9.50 -17.34 6.15
C ASN A 91 9.39 -18.48 7.15
N VAL A 92 8.86 -18.24 8.35
CA VAL A 92 8.80 -19.24 9.44
C VAL A 92 7.61 -20.20 9.28
N LEU A 93 6.46 -19.74 8.80
CA LEU A 93 5.23 -20.53 8.72
C LEU A 93 5.35 -21.81 7.89
N PRO A 94 5.97 -21.82 6.69
CA PRO A 94 6.07 -23.04 5.89
C PRO A 94 6.86 -24.13 6.62
N PHE A 95 7.93 -23.76 7.34
CA PHE A 95 8.71 -24.71 8.13
C PHE A 95 7.93 -25.21 9.34
N ARG A 96 7.20 -24.34 10.03
CA ARG A 96 6.34 -24.74 11.16
C ARG A 96 5.25 -25.70 10.71
N LEU A 97 4.57 -25.41 9.60
CA LEU A 97 3.56 -26.29 9.01
C LEU A 97 4.16 -27.64 8.59
N PHE A 98 5.33 -27.64 7.97
CA PHE A 98 6.00 -28.87 7.59
C PHE A 98 6.35 -29.72 8.81
N MET A 99 6.90 -29.11 9.87
CA MET A 99 7.27 -29.79 11.10
C MET A 99 6.05 -30.36 11.83
N LEU A 100 4.97 -29.59 11.95
CA LEU A 100 3.72 -30.03 12.60
C LEU A 100 3.00 -31.12 11.78
N PHE A 101 2.98 -30.98 10.46
CA PHE A 101 2.41 -31.99 9.56
C PHE A 101 3.20 -33.30 9.62
N ALA A 102 4.53 -33.23 9.59
CA ALA A 102 5.41 -34.39 9.75
C ALA A 102 5.22 -35.05 11.13
N GLY A 103 5.10 -34.25 12.21
CA GLY A 103 4.82 -34.77 13.55
C GLY A 103 3.47 -35.48 13.64
N THR A 104 2.41 -34.89 13.09
CA THR A 104 1.07 -35.49 13.04
C THR A 104 1.07 -36.78 12.21
N GLY A 105 1.73 -36.75 11.04
CA GLY A 105 1.92 -37.93 10.19
C GLY A 105 2.73 -39.03 10.86
N PHE A 106 3.76 -38.67 11.63
CA PHE A 106 4.56 -39.62 12.39
C PHE A 106 3.73 -40.33 13.46
N ILE A 107 2.94 -39.59 14.24
CA ILE A 107 2.02 -40.19 15.24
C ILE A 107 1.00 -41.10 14.54
N TYR A 108 0.49 -40.69 13.39
CA TYR A 108 -0.48 -41.49 12.62
C TYR A 108 0.12 -42.79 12.07
N LEU A 109 1.33 -42.74 11.48
CA LEU A 109 1.99 -43.91 10.91
C LEU A 109 2.46 -44.89 11.99
N THR A 110 2.89 -44.39 13.14
CA THR A 110 3.36 -45.21 14.28
C THR A 110 2.24 -45.75 15.18
N ARG A 111 0.98 -45.51 14.80
CA ARG A 111 -0.22 -46.02 15.47
C ARG A 111 -0.36 -47.56 15.43
N GLY A 112 0.25 -48.21 14.44
CA GLY A 112 -0.05 -49.60 14.06
C GLY A 112 0.74 -50.74 14.71
N ASP A 113 1.75 -50.48 15.55
CA ASP A 113 2.70 -51.52 16.00
C ASP A 113 2.38 -52.14 17.38
N ASP A 114 1.22 -51.84 17.96
CA ASP A 114 1.03 -51.92 19.42
C ASP A 114 0.13 -53.08 19.90
N THR A 115 -0.04 -54.18 19.17
CA THR A 115 -0.74 -55.37 19.73
C THR A 115 0.18 -56.53 20.10
N THR A 116 1.19 -56.84 19.28
CA THR A 116 2.10 -57.97 19.52
C THR A 116 3.43 -57.54 20.15
N THR A 117 3.89 -56.34 19.84
CA THR A 117 5.16 -55.80 20.36
C THR A 117 5.01 -55.14 21.73
N SER A 118 3.87 -54.51 22.01
CA SER A 118 3.57 -53.82 23.27
C SER A 118 3.39 -54.80 24.44
N THR A 119 2.77 -55.96 24.23
CA THR A 119 2.63 -57.02 25.24
C THR A 119 3.97 -57.67 25.58
N LEU A 120 4.79 -57.99 24.58
CA LEU A 120 6.16 -58.49 24.80
C LEU A 120 7.09 -57.45 25.45
N ARG A 121 6.90 -56.16 25.16
CA ARG A 121 7.73 -55.07 25.69
C ARG A 121 7.29 -54.62 27.09
N ALA A 122 5.99 -54.67 27.40
CA ALA A 122 5.45 -54.49 28.74
C ALA A 122 5.91 -55.59 29.71
N LEU A 123 6.05 -56.83 29.23
CA LEU A 123 6.67 -57.93 29.99
C LEU A 123 8.17 -57.71 30.25
N LYS A 124 8.84 -56.90 29.42
CA LYS A 124 10.28 -56.59 29.52
C LYS A 124 10.58 -55.29 30.30
N GLY A 125 9.56 -54.51 30.67
CA GLY A 125 9.72 -53.28 31.46
C GLY A 125 10.34 -52.09 30.70
N ASP A 126 10.55 -52.20 29.38
CA ASP A 126 11.08 -51.12 28.54
C ASP A 126 9.93 -50.21 28.05
N SER A 127 9.52 -49.24 28.86
CA SER A 127 8.62 -48.18 28.40
C SER A 127 9.41 -47.19 27.54
N ASN A 128 9.11 -47.12 26.24
CA ASN A 128 9.72 -46.11 25.39
C ASN A 128 9.04 -44.76 25.70
N PRO A 129 9.80 -43.67 25.89
CA PRO A 129 9.21 -42.34 26.06
C PRO A 129 8.37 -41.92 24.86
N LEU A 130 8.56 -42.56 23.71
CA LEU A 130 7.80 -42.36 22.48
C LEU A 130 6.34 -42.82 22.58
N ASP A 131 6.05 -43.85 23.40
CA ASP A 131 4.69 -44.37 23.58
C ASP A 131 3.79 -43.36 24.29
N LEU A 132 4.39 -42.40 25.00
CA LEU A 132 3.68 -41.30 25.64
C LEU A 132 3.31 -40.16 24.67
N VAL A 133 4.04 -40.03 23.57
CA VAL A 133 3.73 -39.07 22.48
C VAL A 133 2.57 -39.59 21.63
N LYS A 134 2.35 -40.91 21.59
CA LYS A 134 1.22 -41.58 20.91
C LYS A 134 -0.10 -41.43 21.70
N ASN A 135 -0.53 -40.20 21.96
CA ASN A 135 -1.78 -39.93 22.66
C ASN A 135 -2.77 -39.19 21.75
N SER A 136 -4.05 -39.58 21.82
CA SER A 136 -5.18 -38.86 21.21
C SER A 136 -5.16 -37.34 21.45
N PHE A 137 -4.77 -36.88 22.64
CA PHE A 137 -4.65 -35.47 22.97
C PHE A 137 -3.52 -34.79 22.19
N VAL A 138 -2.32 -35.37 22.20
CA VAL A 138 -1.15 -34.81 21.50
C VAL A 138 -1.39 -34.82 19.99
N PHE A 139 -1.97 -35.90 19.47
CA PHE A 139 -2.40 -36.01 18.09
C PHE A 139 -3.38 -34.90 17.71
N THR A 140 -4.47 -34.75 18.48
CA THR A 140 -5.50 -33.75 18.22
C THR A 140 -4.95 -32.34 18.32
N PHE A 141 -4.09 -32.08 19.31
CA PHE A 141 -3.44 -30.81 19.48
C PHE A 141 -2.57 -30.47 18.26
N MET A 142 -1.68 -31.37 17.83
CA MET A 142 -0.81 -31.16 16.65
C MET A 142 -1.61 -31.00 15.36
N PHE A 143 -2.71 -31.75 15.21
CA PHE A 143 -3.59 -31.63 14.06
C PHE A 143 -4.34 -30.29 14.03
N MET A 144 -4.93 -29.89 15.16
CA MET A 144 -5.62 -28.60 15.30
C MET A 144 -4.66 -27.43 15.11
N GLU A 145 -3.45 -27.54 15.64
CA GLU A 145 -2.38 -26.58 15.45
C GLU A 145 -2.01 -26.46 13.95
N THR A 146 -1.92 -27.59 13.23
CA THR A 146 -1.69 -27.60 11.78
C THR A 146 -2.81 -26.89 11.01
N LEU A 147 -4.08 -27.19 11.33
CA LEU A 147 -5.24 -26.54 10.71
C LEU A 147 -5.26 -25.04 10.98
N HIS A 148 -4.97 -24.63 12.22
CA HIS A 148 -4.95 -23.23 12.59
C HIS A 148 -3.83 -22.47 11.89
N TRP A 149 -2.62 -23.00 11.85
CA TRP A 149 -1.52 -22.37 11.11
C TRP A 149 -1.74 -22.35 9.61
N PHE A 150 -2.43 -23.36 9.07
CA PHE A 150 -2.84 -23.35 7.67
C PHE A 150 -3.83 -22.20 7.41
N TRP A 151 -4.79 -21.99 8.31
CA TRP A 151 -5.68 -20.83 8.24
C TRP A 151 -4.89 -19.52 8.28
N VAL A 152 -3.99 -19.35 9.25
CA VAL A 152 -3.13 -18.15 9.36
C VAL A 152 -2.36 -17.93 8.06
N PHE A 153 -1.81 -18.98 7.47
CA PHE A 153 -1.10 -18.89 6.20
C PHE A 153 -1.99 -18.38 5.06
N VAL A 154 -3.23 -18.88 4.95
CA VAL A 154 -4.19 -18.39 3.94
C VAL A 154 -4.53 -16.91 4.19
N ALA A 155 -4.83 -16.54 5.44
CA ALA A 155 -5.14 -15.15 5.81
C ALA A 155 -3.98 -14.20 5.49
N MET A 156 -2.74 -14.60 5.79
CA MET A 156 -1.55 -13.81 5.46
C MET A 156 -1.33 -13.63 3.96
N LYS A 157 -1.68 -14.63 3.15
CA LYS A 157 -1.60 -14.50 1.68
C LYS A 157 -2.62 -13.49 1.15
N GLU A 158 -3.79 -13.42 1.76
CA GLU A 158 -4.79 -12.40 1.45
C GLU A 158 -4.29 -11.01 1.85
N ASP A 159 -3.79 -10.86 3.07
CA ASP A 159 -3.23 -9.59 3.58
C ASP A 159 -2.06 -9.08 2.71
N ARG A 160 -1.14 -9.98 2.31
CA ARG A 160 -0.04 -9.64 1.39
C ARG A 160 -0.55 -9.18 0.02
N ARG A 161 -1.56 -9.86 -0.54
CA ARG A 161 -2.12 -9.49 -1.85
C ARG A 161 -2.71 -8.09 -1.80
N GLU A 162 -3.42 -7.75 -0.74
CA GLU A 162 -3.95 -6.39 -0.56
C GLU A 162 -2.85 -5.36 -0.45
N TRP A 163 -1.80 -5.67 0.31
CA TRP A 163 -0.68 -4.76 0.48
C TRP A 163 0.01 -4.44 -0.85
N MET A 164 0.24 -5.46 -1.69
CA MET A 164 0.76 -5.26 -3.05
C MET A 164 -0.17 -4.42 -3.93
N VAL A 165 -1.49 -4.61 -3.82
CA VAL A 165 -2.46 -3.81 -4.58
C VAL A 165 -2.45 -2.35 -4.12
N ARG A 166 -2.39 -2.09 -2.81
CA ARG A 166 -2.31 -0.73 -2.26
C ARG A 166 -1.05 -0.01 -2.74
N GLU A 167 0.10 -0.67 -2.69
CA GLU A 167 1.36 -0.11 -3.17
C GLU A 167 1.32 0.20 -4.67
N ALA A 168 0.80 -0.73 -5.49
CA ALA A 168 0.63 -0.49 -6.92
C ALA A 168 -0.30 0.69 -7.22
N THR A 169 -1.41 0.82 -6.49
CA THR A 169 -2.32 1.97 -6.66
C THR A 169 -1.70 3.28 -6.19
N ALA A 170 -0.81 3.26 -5.19
CA ALA A 170 -0.10 4.45 -4.74
C ALA A 170 0.93 4.91 -5.79
N GLN A 171 1.69 3.98 -6.38
CA GLN A 171 2.64 4.27 -7.44
C GLN A 171 1.95 4.87 -8.68
N LEU A 172 0.81 4.31 -9.08
CA LEU A 172 0.04 4.86 -10.20
C LEU A 172 -0.45 6.29 -9.93
N ARG A 173 -0.88 6.60 -8.70
CA ARG A 173 -1.28 7.97 -8.33
C ARG A 173 -0.09 8.94 -8.39
N GLU A 174 1.08 8.52 -7.94
CA GLU A 174 2.28 9.34 -8.03
C GLU A 174 2.71 9.59 -9.49
N GLU A 175 2.57 8.59 -10.36
CA GLU A 175 2.82 8.74 -11.79
C GLU A 175 1.82 9.70 -12.45
N GLU A 176 0.53 9.59 -12.11
CA GLU A 176 -0.51 10.51 -12.57
C GLU A 176 -0.25 11.94 -12.08
N GLU A 177 0.15 12.13 -10.82
CA GLU A 177 0.53 13.44 -10.28
C GLU A 177 1.76 14.03 -10.97
N LYS A 178 2.78 13.21 -11.28
CA LYS A 178 3.96 13.65 -12.04
C LYS A 178 3.55 14.07 -13.45
N LYS A 179 2.70 13.28 -14.11
CA LYS A 179 2.16 13.61 -15.44
C LYS A 179 1.35 14.91 -15.41
N PHE A 180 0.52 15.11 -14.39
CA PHE A 180 -0.23 16.35 -14.22
C PHE A 180 0.69 17.55 -13.99
N ARG A 181 1.68 17.43 -13.09
CA ARG A 181 2.68 18.49 -12.84
C ARG A 181 3.44 18.92 -14.09
N ILE A 182 3.73 18.01 -15.02
CA ILE A 182 4.40 18.33 -16.28
C ILE A 182 3.42 18.93 -17.30
N THR A 183 2.18 18.43 -17.36
CA THR A 183 1.21 18.82 -18.39
C THR A 183 0.62 20.21 -18.15
N VAL A 184 0.34 20.58 -16.90
CA VAL A 184 -0.29 21.87 -16.55
C VAL A 184 0.52 23.11 -16.99
N PRO A 185 1.84 23.22 -16.70
CA PRO A 185 2.62 24.36 -17.16
C PRO A 185 2.76 24.40 -18.68
N ALA A 186 2.87 23.25 -19.35
CA ALA A 186 2.97 23.17 -20.82
C ALA A 186 1.69 23.66 -21.52
N VAL A 187 0.51 23.30 -21.00
CA VAL A 187 -0.78 23.77 -21.51
C VAL A 187 -0.98 25.26 -21.22
N SER A 188 -0.55 25.74 -20.04
CA SER A 188 -0.62 27.18 -19.72
C SER A 188 0.29 28.01 -20.64
N ALA A 189 1.51 27.53 -20.93
CA ALA A 189 2.46 28.22 -21.78
C ALA A 189 1.98 28.28 -23.23
N THR A 190 1.41 27.20 -23.76
CA THR A 190 0.83 27.19 -25.12
C THR A 190 -0.41 28.09 -25.23
N THR A 191 -1.26 28.12 -24.20
CA THR A 191 -2.43 29.03 -24.15
C THR A 191 -1.99 30.50 -24.08
N PHE A 192 -0.98 30.82 -23.27
CA PHE A 192 -0.45 32.19 -23.17
C PHE A 192 0.21 32.64 -24.48
N CYS A 193 0.93 31.74 -25.16
CA CYS A 193 1.56 32.02 -26.45
C CYS A 193 0.52 32.25 -27.57
N THR A 194 -0.55 31.46 -27.60
CA THR A 194 -1.63 31.65 -28.59
C THR A 194 -2.41 32.94 -28.34
N GLN A 195 -2.71 33.28 -27.08
CA GLN A 195 -3.38 34.54 -26.74
C GLN A 195 -2.50 35.76 -27.09
N ALA A 196 -1.18 35.66 -26.89
CA ALA A 196 -0.24 36.71 -27.26
C ALA A 196 -0.13 36.89 -28.79
N LEU A 197 -0.08 35.79 -29.56
CA LEU A 197 -0.04 35.85 -31.02
C LEU A 197 -1.31 36.45 -31.62
N ILE A 198 -2.48 36.13 -31.06
CA ILE A 198 -3.77 36.73 -31.49
C ILE A 198 -3.74 38.25 -31.24
N SER A 199 -3.23 38.69 -30.08
CA SER A 199 -3.15 40.12 -29.75
C SER A 199 -2.19 40.87 -30.67
N VAL A 200 -1.03 40.28 -31.02
CA VAL A 200 -0.08 40.90 -31.96
C VAL A 200 -0.70 41.04 -33.37
N HIS A 201 -1.43 40.02 -33.83
CA HIS A 201 -2.08 40.06 -35.14
C HIS A 201 -3.18 41.13 -35.21
N GLU A 202 -3.92 41.35 -34.13
CA GLU A 202 -4.96 42.40 -34.05
C GLU A 202 -4.35 43.83 -34.02
N VAL A 203 -3.20 43.99 -33.37
CA VAL A 203 -2.45 45.25 -33.36
C VAL A 203 -1.84 45.57 -34.73
N ASP A 204 -1.30 44.60 -35.45
CA ASP A 204 -0.78 44.83 -36.81
C ASP A 204 -1.90 45.22 -37.80
N MET A 205 -3.07 44.59 -37.69
CA MET A 205 -4.21 44.90 -38.55
C MET A 205 -4.75 46.31 -38.31
N THR A 206 -4.81 46.75 -37.05
CA THR A 206 -5.23 48.11 -36.69
C THR A 206 -4.20 49.16 -37.10
N LEU A 207 -2.90 48.88 -36.95
CA LEU A 207 -1.82 49.78 -37.38
C LEU A 207 -1.79 49.98 -38.90
N THR A 208 -2.01 48.91 -39.65
CA THR A 208 -2.08 48.95 -41.12
C THR A 208 -3.28 49.78 -41.58
N THR A 209 -4.42 49.61 -40.92
CA THR A 209 -5.65 50.37 -41.20
C THR A 209 -5.49 51.85 -40.86
N PHE A 210 -4.85 52.18 -39.73
CA PHE A 210 -4.54 53.55 -39.34
C PHE A 210 -3.59 54.25 -40.32
N ASN A 211 -2.52 53.56 -40.76
CA ASN A 211 -1.61 54.10 -41.77
C ASN A 211 -2.29 54.39 -43.11
N LYS A 212 -3.27 53.56 -43.50
CA LYS A 212 -4.06 53.76 -44.71
C LYS A 212 -4.97 55.00 -44.62
N MET A 213 -5.61 55.22 -43.47
CA MET A 213 -6.40 56.43 -43.21
C MET A 213 -5.56 57.71 -43.19
N ASN A 214 -4.36 57.67 -42.59
CA ASN A 214 -3.47 58.83 -42.52
C ASN A 214 -2.96 59.25 -43.91
N ARG A 215 -2.66 58.30 -44.81
CA ARG A 215 -2.28 58.61 -46.21
C ARG A 215 -3.42 59.29 -46.98
N ASN A 216 -4.65 58.80 -46.83
CA ASN A 216 -5.81 59.38 -47.52
C ASN A 216 -6.08 60.82 -47.04
N THR A 217 -5.88 61.09 -45.75
CA THR A 217 -6.06 62.44 -45.18
C THR A 217 -4.99 63.41 -45.68
N ALA A 218 -3.73 62.97 -45.80
CA ALA A 218 -2.65 63.77 -46.36
C ALA A 218 -2.86 64.09 -47.86
N GLN A 219 -3.46 63.18 -48.63
CA GLN A 219 -3.79 63.41 -50.03
C GLN A 219 -4.99 64.38 -50.20
N HIS A 220 -5.95 64.36 -49.28
CA HIS A 220 -7.10 65.27 -49.33
C HIS A 220 -6.74 66.71 -48.93
N ALA A 221 -5.67 66.92 -48.17
CA ALA A 221 -5.18 68.24 -47.79
C ALA A 221 -4.43 68.98 -48.92
N GLN A 222 -4.00 68.30 -49.98
CA GLN A 222 -3.29 68.91 -51.11
C GLN A 222 -4.21 69.39 -52.25
N SER A 223 -5.53 69.18 -52.17
CA SER A 223 -6.49 69.57 -53.23
C SER A 223 -7.35 70.79 -52.89
N LEU A 224 -7.10 71.49 -51.78
CA LEU A 224 -7.88 72.68 -51.41
C LEU A 224 -7.24 73.96 -51.95
N PRO A 225 -7.96 74.80 -52.72
CA PRO A 225 -7.45 76.05 -53.23
C PRO A 225 -7.29 77.10 -52.12
N GLU A 226 -6.17 77.83 -52.15
CA GLU A 226 -5.83 78.90 -51.22
C GLU A 226 -6.86 80.04 -51.29
N ALA A 227 -7.65 80.20 -50.22
CA ALA A 227 -8.47 81.39 -50.00
C ALA A 227 -7.94 82.14 -48.77
N GLY A 228 -7.78 83.45 -48.92
CA GLY A 228 -6.95 84.30 -48.08
C GLY A 228 -7.41 84.58 -46.65
N SER A 229 -6.40 84.94 -45.85
CA SER A 229 -6.41 85.94 -44.77
C SER A 229 -7.61 85.96 -43.80
N ALA A 230 -7.49 85.19 -42.72
CA ALA A 230 -7.93 85.62 -41.39
C ALA A 230 -7.06 84.94 -40.31
N GLY A 231 -6.53 85.76 -39.40
CA GLY A 231 -5.69 85.32 -38.30
C GLY A 231 -6.47 84.66 -37.17
N HIS A 232 -5.68 83.99 -36.32
CA HIS A 232 -5.98 83.35 -35.04
C HIS A 232 -6.30 81.85 -35.03
N SER A 233 -5.57 81.18 -34.13
CA SER A 233 -5.68 79.78 -33.70
C SER A 233 -5.09 78.71 -34.63
N LYS A 234 -3.75 78.61 -34.67
CA LYS A 234 -3.02 77.45 -35.27
C LYS A 234 -2.23 76.60 -34.25
N SER A 235 -2.37 76.81 -32.94
CA SER A 235 -1.53 76.11 -31.94
C SER A 235 -2.16 74.87 -31.28
N SER A 236 -3.42 74.53 -31.57
CA SER A 236 -4.10 73.41 -30.89
C SER A 236 -3.94 72.06 -31.61
N ALA A 237 -3.92 72.04 -32.95
CA ALA A 237 -3.93 70.78 -33.72
C ALA A 237 -2.57 70.05 -33.75
N THR A 238 -1.46 70.73 -33.53
CA THR A 238 -0.12 70.11 -33.52
C THR A 238 0.19 69.37 -32.22
N ASN A 239 -0.50 69.70 -31.12
CA ASN A 239 -0.27 69.07 -29.82
C ASN A 239 -0.92 67.67 -29.70
N GLU A 240 -2.08 67.45 -30.32
CA GLU A 240 -2.74 66.13 -30.29
C GLU A 240 -1.99 65.07 -31.11
N TYR A 241 -1.41 65.45 -32.24
CA TYR A 241 -0.61 64.53 -33.07
C TYR A 241 0.67 64.05 -32.39
N TRP A 242 1.29 64.90 -31.56
CA TRP A 242 2.50 64.52 -30.81
C TRP A 242 2.17 63.54 -29.67
N SER A 243 1.01 63.69 -29.05
CA SER A 243 0.53 62.80 -27.98
C SER A 243 0.28 61.36 -28.46
N VAL A 244 -0.39 61.20 -29.61
CA VAL A 244 -0.69 59.86 -30.17
C VAL A 244 0.58 59.12 -30.59
N ARG A 245 1.57 59.81 -31.17
CA ARG A 245 2.85 59.18 -31.54
C ARG A 245 3.63 58.67 -30.33
N ASN A 246 3.62 59.39 -29.21
CA ASN A 246 4.29 58.97 -27.99
C ASN A 246 3.56 57.82 -27.30
N LEU A 247 2.23 57.80 -27.35
CA LEU A 247 1.42 56.68 -26.89
C LEU A 247 1.74 55.40 -27.68
N VAL A 248 1.82 55.49 -29.01
CA VAL A 248 2.16 54.34 -29.87
C VAL A 248 3.58 53.84 -29.61
N LYS A 249 4.56 54.73 -29.41
CA LYS A 249 5.93 54.34 -29.04
C LYS A 249 6.00 53.66 -27.67
N SER A 250 5.26 54.18 -26.69
CA SER A 250 5.15 53.60 -25.35
C SER A 250 4.57 52.19 -25.39
N VAL A 251 3.51 51.98 -26.18
CA VAL A 251 2.87 50.66 -26.37
C VAL A 251 3.81 49.69 -27.09
N LEU A 252 4.48 50.12 -28.16
CA LEU A 252 5.45 49.26 -28.88
C LEU A 252 6.63 48.83 -28.00
N GLN A 253 7.10 49.72 -27.13
CA GLN A 253 8.22 49.45 -26.23
C GLN A 253 7.84 48.49 -25.09
N THR A 254 6.58 48.54 -24.61
CA THR A 254 6.06 47.58 -23.62
C THR A 254 5.82 46.20 -24.23
N THR A 255 5.38 46.12 -25.49
CA THR A 255 5.25 44.84 -26.20
C THR A 255 6.61 44.18 -26.48
N SER A 256 7.64 44.96 -26.84
CA SER A 256 9.00 44.43 -27.08
C SER A 256 9.65 43.87 -25.80
N GLN A 257 9.43 44.50 -24.65
CA GLN A 257 9.93 43.96 -23.37
C GLN A 257 9.19 42.67 -22.97
N SER A 258 7.88 42.59 -23.24
CA SER A 258 7.08 41.40 -22.93
C SER A 258 7.51 40.18 -23.77
N SER A 259 7.87 40.38 -25.05
CA SER A 259 8.35 39.27 -25.90
C SER A 259 9.73 38.76 -25.47
N ALA A 260 10.62 39.64 -25.02
CA ALA A 260 11.95 39.26 -24.53
C ALA A 260 11.88 38.45 -23.22
N ILE A 261 10.95 38.81 -22.33
CA ILE A 261 10.70 38.07 -21.08
C ILE A 261 10.15 36.67 -21.38
N CYS A 262 9.19 36.55 -22.30
CA CYS A 262 8.65 35.25 -22.73
C CYS A 262 9.74 34.34 -23.32
N ASN A 263 10.65 34.88 -24.14
CA ASN A 263 11.69 34.09 -24.80
C ASN A 263 12.75 33.58 -23.81
N ASN A 264 13.12 34.39 -22.80
CA ASN A 264 14.03 33.95 -21.74
C ASN A 264 13.40 32.90 -20.82
N GLN A 265 12.11 33.02 -20.53
CA GLN A 265 11.39 32.06 -19.69
C GLN A 265 11.21 30.71 -20.39
N TYR A 266 10.99 30.71 -21.72
CA TYR A 266 10.98 29.49 -22.54
C TYR A 266 12.34 28.79 -22.53
N ASN A 267 13.44 29.52 -22.76
CA ASN A 267 14.79 28.94 -22.77
C ASN A 267 15.21 28.37 -21.40
N SER A 268 14.75 28.97 -20.29
CA SER A 268 15.00 28.45 -18.94
C SER A 268 14.23 27.16 -18.64
N ILE A 269 13.08 26.93 -19.28
CA ILE A 269 12.28 25.72 -19.10
C ILE A 269 12.81 24.59 -20.00
N VAL A 270 13.35 24.91 -21.18
CA VAL A 270 13.93 23.91 -22.12
C VAL A 270 15.32 23.42 -21.69
N SER A 271 16.03 24.19 -20.85
CA SER A 271 17.38 23.86 -20.38
C SER A 271 17.45 23.19 -19.00
N ALA A 272 16.31 22.96 -18.35
CA ALA A 272 16.18 22.27 -17.05
C ALA A 272 15.50 20.92 -17.22
#